data_AF-A0A7S0KER6-F1
#
_entry.id   AF-A0A7S0KER6-F1
#
_cell.length_a   1.000
_cell.length_b   1.000
_cell.length_c   1.000
_cell.angle_alpha   90.00
_cell.angle_beta   90.00
_cell.angle_gamma   90.00
#
_symmetry.space_group_name_H-M   'P 1'
#
loop_
_entity.id
_entity.type
_entity.pdbx_description
1 polymer ?
#
loop_
_entity_poly.entity_id
_entity_poly.type
_entity_poly.pdbx_seq_one_letter_code
_entity_poly.pdbx_strand_id
1 'polypeptide(L)'
;MARKQDSWPGLEPFADAGADTASPTRVLESGAPLSTGKSFKLGVLPLKLFTNGHGYFISMARRRDEIHPYAVHATYTFDGSGGDAKRYRFEESGLWVVTPPATDEMYVTFDATTTFSGEPNIRDHIAVFKANLNILRDAIAVAVALNRTLALPPLSCYCDKVWGGHDNIFTFQCHYPGSAEEKYLPSSCPLDHFISPTRLRKSGFKFTPLASLSSANRSEAVTIEGFTGVNATVDAVDAFVSASSASRATLINLGDIRGINTTFSSQNLRARFNAYVKAIVPEMWCSECHPQGCANLIDAETLALGRVLPTRQTFDKFC
;
A
#
# COMPACT_ATOMS: atom_id res chain seq x y z
N MET A 1 -10.10 14.75 28.13
CA MET A 1 -11.32 13.91 28.12
C MET A 1 -10.91 12.50 27.73
N ALA A 2 -10.91 11.55 28.66
CA ALA A 2 -10.72 10.14 28.31
C ALA A 2 -12.05 9.63 27.73
N ARG A 3 -12.06 9.22 26.46
CA ARG A 3 -13.24 8.54 25.87
C ARG A 3 -13.41 7.23 26.64
N LYS A 4 -14.58 6.98 27.25
CA LYS A 4 -14.90 5.63 27.73
C LYS A 4 -15.12 4.75 26.50
N GLN A 5 -14.59 3.54 26.54
CA GLN A 5 -14.78 2.51 25.52
C GLN A 5 -16.28 2.39 25.18
N ASP A 6 -16.61 2.40 23.89
CA ASP A 6 -17.98 2.32 23.33
C ASP A 6 -18.94 3.47 23.67
N SER A 7 -18.47 4.54 24.32
CA SER A 7 -19.27 5.73 24.56
C SER A 7 -18.97 6.83 23.55
N TRP A 8 -20.01 7.28 22.84
CA TRP A 8 -19.97 8.47 22.00
C TRP A 8 -21.03 9.45 22.53
N PRO A 9 -20.70 10.29 23.53
CA PRO A 9 -21.66 11.20 24.14
C PRO A 9 -22.35 12.06 23.07
N GLY A 10 -23.68 11.95 22.99
CA GLY A 10 -24.51 12.69 22.04
C GLY A 10 -24.85 11.95 20.73
N LEU A 11 -24.20 10.82 20.43
CA LEU A 11 -24.37 10.05 19.18
C LEU A 11 -25.24 8.79 19.40
N GLU A 12 -26.48 8.93 19.84
CA GLU A 12 -27.34 7.77 20.05
C GLU A 12 -27.74 7.08 18.72
N PRO A 13 -27.84 5.74 18.67
CA PRO A 13 -28.34 5.03 17.49
C PRO A 13 -29.74 5.50 17.13
N PHE A 14 -29.96 5.90 15.88
CA PHE A 14 -31.28 6.24 15.40
C PHE A 14 -32.03 4.95 15.02
N ALA A 15 -32.91 4.50 15.92
CA ALA A 15 -33.71 3.30 15.72
C ALA A 15 -35.08 3.67 15.11
N ASP A 16 -35.12 3.89 13.80
CA ASP A 16 -36.40 3.90 13.09
C ASP A 16 -36.92 2.45 12.96
N ALA A 17 -38.25 2.29 13.03
CA ALA A 17 -38.90 0.99 12.82
C ALA A 17 -38.62 0.50 11.38
N GLY A 18 -37.64 -0.39 11.23
CA GLY A 18 -37.15 -0.90 9.94
C GLY A 18 -35.67 -0.63 9.64
N ALA A 19 -34.95 0.09 10.52
CA ALA A 19 -33.52 0.34 10.35
C ALA A 19 -32.67 -0.93 10.54
N ASP A 20 -31.60 -1.05 9.75
CA ASP A 20 -30.61 -2.12 9.89
C ASP A 20 -29.93 -2.04 11.27
N THR A 21 -30.32 -2.95 12.16
CA THR A 21 -29.76 -3.05 13.51
C THR A 21 -28.30 -3.51 13.52
N ALA A 22 -27.82 -4.11 12.42
CA ALA A 22 -26.44 -4.55 12.28
C ALA A 22 -25.49 -3.41 11.91
N SER A 23 -26.00 -2.32 11.31
CA SER A 23 -25.21 -1.15 10.88
C SER A 23 -25.92 0.17 11.22
N PRO A 24 -26.22 0.45 12.50
CA PRO A 24 -27.07 1.57 12.87
C PRO A 24 -26.42 2.91 12.47
N THR A 25 -27.19 3.74 11.77
CA THR A 25 -26.82 5.14 11.55
C THR A 25 -27.09 5.92 12.84
N ARG A 26 -26.13 6.74 13.26
CA ARG A 26 -26.29 7.61 14.44
C ARG A 26 -26.72 8.98 13.96
N VAL A 27 -27.69 9.60 14.63
CA VAL A 27 -28.18 10.94 14.25
C VAL A 27 -27.95 11.90 15.40
N LEU A 28 -27.17 12.95 15.14
CA LEU A 28 -27.03 14.10 16.00
C LEU A 28 -28.13 15.10 15.67
N GLU A 29 -28.96 15.44 16.65
CA GLU A 29 -29.87 16.58 16.53
C GLU A 29 -29.25 17.79 17.25
N SER A 30 -29.16 18.92 16.55
CA SER A 30 -28.53 20.12 17.10
C SER A 30 -29.30 20.63 18.31
N GLY A 31 -28.66 20.68 19.48
CA GLY A 31 -29.26 21.23 20.70
C GLY A 31 -29.44 22.76 20.69
N ALA A 32 -28.75 23.47 19.79
CA ALA A 32 -28.93 24.90 19.54
C ALA A 32 -29.15 25.12 18.04
N PRO A 33 -30.09 26.02 17.65
CA PRO A 33 -30.34 26.29 16.25
C PRO A 33 -29.13 26.93 15.56
N LEU A 34 -29.02 26.75 14.25
CA LEU A 34 -28.11 27.56 13.43
C LEU A 34 -28.45 29.05 13.60
N SER A 35 -27.62 29.96 13.07
CA SER A 35 -27.91 31.41 13.03
C SER A 35 -29.28 31.74 12.39
N THR A 36 -29.89 30.77 11.71
CA THR A 36 -31.22 30.82 11.08
C THR A 36 -32.38 30.42 12.01
N GLY A 37 -32.13 30.05 13.26
CA GLY A 37 -33.18 29.62 14.20
C GLY A 37 -33.69 28.19 13.98
N LYS A 38 -33.15 27.44 13.00
CA LYS A 38 -33.58 26.07 12.67
C LYS A 38 -32.67 25.03 13.31
N SER A 39 -33.26 23.94 13.82
CA SER A 39 -32.52 22.72 14.16
C SER A 39 -32.08 21.99 12.89
N PHE A 40 -31.01 21.22 12.99
CA PHE A 40 -30.56 20.31 11.94
C PHE A 40 -30.27 18.93 12.51
N LYS A 41 -30.41 17.92 11.65
CA LYS A 41 -30.01 16.55 11.92
C LYS A 41 -28.75 16.24 11.13
N LEU A 42 -27.75 15.68 11.80
CA LEU A 42 -26.50 15.22 11.22
C LEU A 42 -26.41 13.71 11.39
N GLY A 43 -26.51 12.98 10.28
CA GLY A 43 -26.34 11.53 10.25
C GLY A 43 -24.86 11.13 10.13
N VAL A 44 -24.43 10.17 10.94
CA VAL A 44 -23.12 9.53 10.83
C VAL A 44 -23.27 8.22 10.09
N LEU A 45 -22.65 8.15 8.91
CA LEU A 45 -22.66 6.96 8.07
C LEU A 45 -21.81 5.85 8.70
N PRO A 46 -22.32 4.59 8.76
CA PRO A 46 -21.59 3.50 9.38
C PRO A 46 -20.38 3.10 8.53
N LEU A 47 -19.20 2.99 9.16
CA LEU A 47 -17.94 2.65 8.46
C LEU A 47 -18.00 1.30 7.74
N LYS A 48 -18.84 0.36 8.20
CA LYS A 48 -19.07 -0.93 7.53
C LYS A 48 -19.65 -0.76 6.10
N LEU A 49 -20.47 0.26 5.88
CA LEU A 49 -21.09 0.54 4.59
C LEU A 49 -20.38 1.66 3.82
N PHE A 50 -19.73 2.58 4.51
CA PHE A 50 -19.06 3.75 3.94
C PHE A 50 -17.61 3.79 4.38
N THR A 51 -16.83 2.82 3.92
CA THR A 51 -15.44 2.63 4.33
C THR A 51 -14.54 3.77 3.85
N ASN A 52 -13.68 4.24 4.74
CA ASN A 52 -12.62 5.18 4.40
C ASN A 52 -11.39 4.42 3.86
N GLY A 53 -10.34 5.19 3.49
CA GLY A 53 -9.17 4.61 2.84
C GLY A 53 -8.35 3.68 3.73
N HIS A 54 -8.34 3.94 5.05
CA HIS A 54 -7.71 3.03 6.01
C HIS A 54 -8.55 1.75 6.17
N GLY A 55 -9.85 1.89 6.45
CA GLY A 55 -10.76 0.76 6.66
C GLY A 55 -10.82 -0.22 5.48
N TYR A 56 -10.86 0.28 4.24
CA TYR A 56 -10.98 -0.61 3.09
C TYR A 56 -9.65 -1.19 2.62
N PHE A 57 -8.62 -0.34 2.48
CA PHE A 57 -7.35 -0.72 1.83
C PHE A 57 -6.26 -1.16 2.82
N ILE A 58 -6.35 -0.77 4.09
CA ILE A 58 -5.31 -1.04 5.11
C ILE A 58 -5.78 -2.08 6.11
N SER A 59 -6.90 -1.84 6.82
CA SER A 59 -7.48 -2.86 7.70
C SER A 59 -8.13 -4.02 6.97
N MET A 60 -8.08 -3.97 5.62
CA MET A 60 -8.50 -5.04 4.73
C MET A 60 -9.95 -5.47 5.01
N ALA A 61 -10.86 -4.53 5.27
CA ALA A 61 -12.28 -4.84 5.36
C ALA A 61 -12.78 -5.64 4.15
N ARG A 62 -12.16 -5.46 2.96
CA ARG A 62 -12.42 -6.26 1.75
C ARG A 62 -12.19 -7.77 1.89
N ARG A 63 -11.35 -8.20 2.86
CA ARG A 63 -11.02 -9.61 3.12
C ARG A 63 -11.93 -10.23 4.18
N ARG A 64 -12.86 -9.45 4.73
CA ARG A 64 -13.87 -9.93 5.66
C ARG A 64 -15.15 -10.16 4.87
N ASP A 65 -15.56 -11.42 4.75
CA ASP A 65 -16.70 -11.83 3.94
C ASP A 65 -18.01 -11.15 4.38
N GLU A 66 -18.11 -10.73 5.64
CA GLU A 66 -19.27 -10.04 6.20
C GLU A 66 -19.33 -8.53 5.90
N ILE A 67 -18.34 -7.95 5.20
CA ILE A 67 -18.28 -6.52 4.89
C ILE A 67 -18.40 -6.29 3.37
N HIS A 68 -19.53 -5.74 2.97
CA HIS A 68 -19.80 -5.31 1.61
C HIS A 68 -20.16 -3.81 1.60
N PRO A 69 -19.15 -2.93 1.48
CA PRO A 69 -19.39 -1.49 1.53
C PRO A 69 -20.26 -1.04 0.35
N TYR A 70 -21.19 -0.14 0.64
CA TYR A 70 -21.93 0.60 -0.38
C TYR A 70 -21.01 1.63 -1.08
N ALA A 71 -20.09 2.24 -0.33
CA ALA A 71 -19.13 3.19 -0.85
C ALA A 71 -17.75 2.98 -0.25
N VAL A 72 -16.73 3.20 -1.09
CA VAL A 72 -15.32 3.15 -0.72
C VAL A 72 -14.67 4.46 -1.11
N HIS A 73 -14.04 5.13 -0.15
CA HIS A 73 -13.31 6.37 -0.41
C HIS A 73 -11.82 6.16 -0.15
N ALA A 74 -10.98 6.36 -1.18
CA ALA A 74 -9.52 6.32 -1.04
C ALA A 74 -8.96 7.64 -0.47
N THR A 75 -9.39 7.99 0.75
CA THR A 75 -8.75 9.07 1.53
C THR A 75 -7.38 8.60 2.02
N TYR A 76 -6.47 9.54 2.32
CA TYR A 76 -5.16 9.25 2.90
C TYR A 76 -4.25 8.38 2.02
N THR A 77 -3.93 8.87 0.82
CA THR A 77 -2.78 8.37 0.07
C THR A 77 -1.53 9.19 0.40
N PHE A 78 -0.40 8.50 0.53
CA PHE A 78 0.86 9.10 0.95
C PHE A 78 1.69 9.66 -0.20
N ASP A 79 1.16 9.62 -1.42
CA ASP A 79 1.81 10.12 -2.64
C ASP A 79 1.48 11.58 -2.97
N GLY A 80 1.12 12.37 -1.96
CA GLY A 80 0.64 13.76 -2.14
C GLY A 80 -0.85 13.87 -2.43
N SER A 81 -1.66 12.88 -2.01
CA SER A 81 -3.11 12.84 -2.26
C SER A 81 -3.52 12.85 -3.75
N GLY A 82 -2.61 12.40 -4.62
CA GLY A 82 -2.80 12.38 -6.07
C GLY A 82 -3.82 11.33 -6.53
N GLY A 83 -4.16 11.38 -7.82
CA GLY A 83 -5.06 10.40 -8.44
C GLY A 83 -4.42 9.01 -8.59
N ASP A 84 -3.11 8.92 -8.79
CA ASP A 84 -2.44 7.67 -9.16
C ASP A 84 -2.38 6.64 -8.01
N ALA A 85 -2.08 7.05 -6.77
CA ALA A 85 -2.16 6.10 -5.65
C ALA A 85 -3.59 5.65 -5.36
N LYS A 86 -4.56 6.56 -5.45
CA LYS A 86 -5.99 6.21 -5.28
C LYS A 86 -6.40 5.19 -6.32
N ARG A 87 -6.09 5.47 -7.59
CA ARG A 87 -6.33 4.57 -8.71
C ARG A 87 -5.65 3.22 -8.49
N TYR A 88 -4.37 3.21 -8.10
CA TYR A 88 -3.63 1.96 -7.84
C TYR A 88 -4.31 1.11 -6.75
N ARG A 89 -4.74 1.72 -5.63
CA ARG A 89 -5.48 1.02 -4.56
C ARG A 89 -6.79 0.40 -5.06
N PHE A 90 -7.56 1.14 -5.87
CA PHE A 90 -8.79 0.62 -6.47
C PHE A 90 -8.52 -0.49 -7.51
N GLU A 91 -7.48 -0.36 -8.34
CA GLU A 91 -7.03 -1.38 -9.30
C GLU A 91 -6.62 -2.67 -8.57
N GLU A 92 -5.82 -2.56 -7.50
CA GLU A 92 -5.38 -3.71 -6.68
C GLU A 92 -6.55 -4.40 -5.95
N SER A 93 -7.60 -3.65 -5.64
CA SER A 93 -8.79 -4.17 -4.96
C SER A 93 -9.89 -4.67 -5.91
N GLY A 94 -9.68 -4.58 -7.24
CA GLY A 94 -10.68 -4.97 -8.23
C GLY A 94 -11.89 -4.03 -8.31
N LEU A 95 -11.77 -2.82 -7.76
CA LEU A 95 -12.82 -1.78 -7.78
C LEU A 95 -12.62 -0.75 -8.89
N TRP A 96 -11.56 -0.88 -9.68
CA TRP A 96 -11.31 -0.03 -10.83
C TRP A 96 -11.56 -0.82 -12.12
N VAL A 97 -12.47 -0.33 -12.97
CA VAL A 97 -12.65 -0.90 -14.30
C VAL A 97 -11.40 -0.59 -15.12
N VAL A 98 -10.54 -1.60 -15.29
CA VAL A 98 -9.37 -1.52 -16.14
C VAL A 98 -9.84 -1.77 -17.57
N THR A 99 -9.64 -0.81 -18.47
CA THR A 99 -9.77 -1.08 -19.91
C THR A 99 -8.85 -2.26 -20.22
N PRO A 100 -9.30 -3.28 -20.96
CA PRO A 100 -8.44 -4.41 -21.31
C PRO A 100 -7.12 -3.87 -21.84
N PRO A 101 -5.97 -4.35 -21.33
CA PRO A 101 -4.70 -3.93 -21.87
C PRO A 101 -4.67 -4.24 -23.38
N ALA A 102 -3.80 -3.56 -24.10
CA ALA A 102 -3.56 -3.91 -25.50
C ALA A 102 -3.28 -5.43 -25.58
N THR A 103 -3.81 -6.09 -26.60
CA THR A 103 -3.82 -7.57 -26.71
C THR A 103 -2.41 -8.19 -26.73
N ASP A 104 -1.37 -7.36 -26.86
CA ASP A 104 0.04 -7.70 -26.93
C ASP A 104 0.85 -7.31 -25.67
N GLU A 105 0.22 -6.75 -24.62
CA GLU A 105 0.94 -6.39 -23.42
C GLU A 105 1.35 -7.65 -22.62
N MET A 106 2.66 -7.76 -22.41
CA MET A 106 3.28 -8.86 -21.68
C MET A 106 3.77 -8.38 -20.31
N TYR A 107 3.57 -9.24 -19.31
CA TYR A 107 3.82 -8.94 -17.91
C TYR A 107 4.93 -9.82 -17.33
N VAL A 108 5.56 -9.29 -16.30
CA VAL A 108 6.41 -10.05 -15.38
C VAL A 108 5.99 -9.74 -13.95
N THR A 109 5.97 -10.77 -13.11
CA THR A 109 5.77 -10.68 -11.67
C THR A 109 6.81 -11.52 -10.95
N PHE A 110 6.80 -11.46 -9.63
CA PHE A 110 7.73 -12.19 -8.77
C PHE A 110 7.00 -12.66 -7.52
N ASP A 111 7.60 -13.61 -6.83
CA ASP A 111 7.11 -14.05 -5.54
C ASP A 111 7.54 -13.04 -4.46
N ALA A 112 6.57 -12.27 -3.97
CA ALA A 112 6.72 -11.40 -2.81
C ALA A 112 6.19 -12.03 -1.52
N THR A 113 5.75 -13.30 -1.56
CA THR A 113 5.18 -13.96 -0.40
C THR A 113 6.19 -13.95 0.73
N THR A 114 5.74 -13.43 1.85
CA THR A 114 6.50 -13.41 3.09
C THR A 114 5.60 -13.99 4.14
N THR A 115 6.14 -14.90 4.96
CA THR A 115 5.43 -15.38 6.13
C THR A 115 5.31 -14.22 7.11
N PHE A 116 4.09 -13.85 7.44
CA PHE A 116 3.79 -12.89 8.51
C PHE A 116 3.98 -13.61 9.84
N SER A 117 4.87 -13.10 10.70
CA SER A 117 5.08 -13.71 12.02
C SER A 117 5.45 -12.66 13.05
N GLY A 118 5.04 -12.88 14.30
CA GLY A 118 5.32 -11.97 15.40
C GLY A 118 4.32 -10.82 15.52
N GLU A 119 4.45 -10.08 16.60
CA GLU A 119 3.60 -8.92 16.90
C GLU A 119 3.98 -7.72 16.01
N PRO A 120 3.01 -6.95 15.50
CA PRO A 120 3.26 -5.74 14.72
C PRO A 120 4.17 -4.77 15.46
N ASN A 121 5.30 -4.41 14.83
CA ASN A 121 6.27 -3.50 15.40
C ASN A 121 7.04 -2.72 14.32
N ILE A 122 7.57 -1.57 14.73
CA ILE A 122 8.25 -0.65 13.81
C ILE A 122 9.58 -1.21 13.31
N ARG A 123 10.31 -1.98 14.12
CA ARG A 123 11.60 -2.56 13.71
C ARG A 123 11.44 -3.48 12.52
N ASP A 124 10.53 -4.45 12.62
CA ASP A 124 10.25 -5.39 11.54
C ASP A 124 9.66 -4.67 10.33
N HIS A 125 8.84 -3.65 10.55
CA HIS A 125 8.35 -2.81 9.47
C HIS A 125 9.50 -2.18 8.67
N ILE A 126 10.49 -1.57 9.32
CA ILE A 126 11.63 -0.95 8.62
C ILE A 126 12.48 -2.01 7.89
N ALA A 127 12.68 -3.18 8.50
CA ALA A 127 13.39 -4.29 7.87
C ALA A 127 12.68 -4.76 6.59
N VAL A 128 11.37 -4.98 6.66
CA VAL A 128 10.56 -5.40 5.50
C VAL A 128 10.44 -4.29 4.47
N PHE A 129 10.29 -3.03 4.87
CA PHE A 129 10.30 -1.88 3.97
C PHE A 129 11.59 -1.82 3.14
N LYS A 130 12.75 -2.03 3.78
CA LYS A 130 14.04 -2.10 3.09
C LYS A 130 14.08 -3.26 2.11
N ALA A 131 13.59 -4.44 2.50
CA ALA A 131 13.51 -5.60 1.62
C ALA A 131 12.59 -5.33 0.41
N ASN A 132 11.44 -4.70 0.64
CA ASN A 132 10.46 -4.31 -0.40
C ASN A 132 11.06 -3.32 -1.42
N LEU A 133 11.86 -2.36 -0.97
CA LEU A 133 12.56 -1.44 -1.89
C LEU A 133 13.62 -2.15 -2.73
N ASN A 134 14.38 -3.07 -2.12
CA ASN A 134 15.40 -3.83 -2.82
C ASN A 134 14.77 -4.77 -3.87
N ILE A 135 13.73 -5.53 -3.50
CA ILE A 135 13.06 -6.42 -4.44
C ILE A 135 12.35 -5.62 -5.54
N LEU A 136 11.81 -4.43 -5.25
CA LEU A 136 11.25 -3.56 -6.29
C LEU A 136 12.32 -3.08 -7.27
N ARG A 137 13.51 -2.70 -6.80
CA ARG A 137 14.65 -2.37 -7.67
C ARG A 137 14.99 -3.55 -8.57
N ASP A 138 15.08 -4.75 -8.00
CA ASP A 138 15.42 -5.99 -8.71
C ASP A 138 14.34 -6.33 -9.76
N ALA A 139 13.06 -6.20 -9.40
CA ALA A 139 11.91 -6.41 -10.28
C ALA A 139 11.86 -5.41 -11.44
N ILE A 140 12.18 -4.13 -11.19
CA ILE A 140 12.31 -3.12 -12.25
C ILE A 140 13.43 -3.51 -13.22
N ALA A 141 14.55 -4.02 -12.70
CA ALA A 141 15.68 -4.43 -13.54
C ALA A 141 15.28 -5.58 -14.48
N VAL A 142 14.62 -6.60 -13.94
CA VAL A 142 14.06 -7.70 -14.72
C VAL A 142 13.06 -7.19 -15.77
N ALA A 143 12.10 -6.35 -15.37
CA ALA A 143 11.06 -5.83 -16.27
C ALA A 143 11.67 -5.05 -17.44
N VAL A 144 12.75 -4.30 -17.18
CA VAL A 144 13.53 -3.61 -18.21
C VAL A 144 14.24 -4.60 -19.13
N ALA A 145 14.88 -5.64 -18.59
CA ALA A 145 15.59 -6.65 -19.37
C ALA A 145 14.65 -7.38 -20.34
N LEU A 146 13.50 -7.82 -19.83
CA LEU A 146 12.50 -8.57 -20.60
C LEU A 146 11.57 -7.69 -21.45
N ASN A 147 11.69 -6.35 -21.33
CA ASN A 147 10.79 -5.38 -21.93
C ASN A 147 9.29 -5.67 -21.65
N ARG A 148 8.98 -5.96 -20.38
CA ARG A 148 7.63 -6.33 -19.90
C ARG A 148 7.10 -5.32 -18.89
N THR A 149 5.78 -5.20 -18.81
CA THR A 149 5.12 -4.40 -17.77
C THR A 149 5.22 -5.14 -16.43
N LEU A 150 5.63 -4.44 -15.37
CA LEU A 150 5.73 -5.04 -14.04
C LEU A 150 4.33 -5.18 -13.42
N ALA A 151 3.87 -6.42 -13.25
CA ALA A 151 2.69 -6.76 -12.46
C ALA A 151 3.12 -6.92 -10.99
N LEU A 152 2.94 -5.87 -10.20
CA LEU A 152 3.48 -5.80 -8.84
C LEU A 152 2.58 -6.61 -7.88
N PRO A 153 3.09 -7.65 -7.22
CA PRO A 153 2.34 -8.35 -6.18
C PRO A 153 2.20 -7.45 -4.92
N PRO A 154 1.23 -7.74 -4.04
CA PRO A 154 1.11 -7.04 -2.75
C PRO A 154 2.40 -7.19 -1.92
N LEU A 155 2.85 -6.10 -1.29
CA LEU A 155 4.09 -6.06 -0.51
C LEU A 155 3.80 -6.02 1.00
N SER A 156 4.62 -6.73 1.77
CA SER A 156 4.42 -6.96 3.21
C SER A 156 4.68 -5.75 4.08
N CYS A 157 4.00 -5.70 5.22
CA CYS A 157 3.89 -4.55 6.09
C CYS A 157 3.58 -4.97 7.53
N TYR A 158 4.29 -4.40 8.49
CA TYR A 158 4.20 -4.72 9.92
C TYR A 158 3.70 -3.55 10.78
N CYS A 159 3.41 -2.42 10.15
CA CYS A 159 3.04 -1.20 10.84
C CYS A 159 2.18 -0.37 9.91
N ASP A 160 1.24 0.35 10.49
CA ASP A 160 0.49 1.37 9.79
C ASP A 160 1.31 2.59 9.49
N LYS A 161 0.84 3.34 8.50
CA LYS A 161 1.33 4.67 8.21
C LYS A 161 0.21 5.65 8.47
N VAL A 162 0.53 6.75 9.15
CA VAL A 162 -0.45 7.78 9.56
C VAL A 162 -0.16 9.10 8.86
N TRP A 163 -1.22 9.79 8.45
CA TRP A 163 -1.11 11.13 7.89
C TRP A 163 -0.92 12.16 9.02
N GLY A 164 0.08 13.02 8.88
CA GLY A 164 0.34 14.14 9.79
C GLY A 164 0.73 13.77 11.22
N GLY A 165 1.02 12.50 11.54
CA GLY A 165 1.79 12.12 12.75
C GLY A 165 1.22 12.61 14.07
N HIS A 166 -0.06 13.01 14.06
CA HIS A 166 -0.79 13.45 15.24
C HIS A 166 -0.94 12.29 16.23
N ASP A 167 -0.96 11.06 15.69
CA ASP A 167 -1.14 9.84 16.46
C ASP A 167 0.18 9.07 16.57
N ASN A 168 0.54 8.73 17.80
CA ASN A 168 1.66 7.84 18.09
C ASN A 168 1.22 6.37 17.92
N ILE A 169 1.19 5.86 16.69
CA ILE A 169 0.81 4.47 16.43
C ILE A 169 1.71 3.44 17.13
N PHE A 170 2.92 3.82 17.56
CA PHE A 170 3.80 2.91 18.31
C PHE A 170 3.23 2.58 19.69
N THR A 171 2.43 3.47 20.30
CA THR A 171 1.70 3.16 21.53
C THR A 171 0.45 2.30 21.31
N PHE A 172 0.08 2.07 20.05
CA PHE A 172 -1.06 1.25 19.64
C PHE A 172 -0.60 0.01 18.85
N GLN A 173 0.55 -0.55 19.23
CA GLN A 173 1.13 -1.73 18.58
C GLN A 173 1.18 -1.58 17.06
N CYS A 174 1.63 -0.43 16.56
CA CYS A 174 1.76 -0.18 15.13
C CYS A 174 0.44 -0.14 14.34
N HIS A 175 -0.71 -0.01 15.00
CA HIS A 175 -2.02 0.16 14.36
C HIS A 175 -2.51 1.61 14.47
N TYR A 176 -3.36 2.04 13.55
CA TYR A 176 -4.15 3.26 13.72
C TYR A 176 -4.93 3.22 15.05
N PRO A 177 -5.02 4.33 15.81
CA PRO A 177 -5.73 4.33 17.09
C PRO A 177 -7.17 3.81 16.96
N GLY A 178 -7.53 2.84 17.80
CA GLY A 178 -8.84 2.18 17.76
C GLY A 178 -8.97 1.02 16.77
N SER A 179 -7.93 0.71 15.99
CA SER A 179 -7.93 -0.42 15.04
C SER A 179 -7.08 -1.61 15.49
N ALA A 180 -6.47 -1.58 16.69
CA ALA A 180 -5.61 -2.68 17.16
C ALA A 180 -6.35 -4.03 17.27
N GLU A 181 -7.64 -4.01 17.63
CA GLU A 181 -8.47 -5.21 17.73
C GLU A 181 -8.81 -5.85 16.37
N GLU A 182 -8.55 -5.15 15.26
CA GLU A 182 -8.86 -5.60 13.92
C GLU A 182 -7.87 -6.64 13.37
N LYS A 183 -6.72 -6.85 14.04
CA LYS A 183 -5.71 -7.89 13.76
C LYS A 183 -5.34 -8.02 12.27
N TYR A 184 -5.29 -6.90 11.55
CA TYR A 184 -4.94 -6.88 10.13
C TYR A 184 -3.44 -6.74 9.90
N LEU A 185 -2.63 -6.51 10.94
CA LEU A 185 -1.18 -6.54 10.86
C LEU A 185 -0.63 -7.79 11.56
N PRO A 186 0.45 -8.38 11.04
CA PRO A 186 1.14 -8.04 9.80
C PRO A 186 0.35 -8.48 8.55
N SER A 187 0.42 -7.71 7.45
CA SER A 187 -0.29 -8.00 6.19
C SER A 187 0.37 -7.28 5.01
N SER A 188 -0.31 -7.20 3.87
CA SER A 188 0.13 -6.40 2.72
C SER A 188 -0.30 -4.94 2.86
N CYS A 189 0.58 -3.99 2.57
CA CYS A 189 0.24 -2.56 2.50
C CYS A 189 0.14 -2.07 1.04
N PRO A 190 -0.66 -1.03 0.78
CA PRO A 190 -0.66 -0.36 -0.51
C PRO A 190 0.73 0.15 -0.91
N LEU A 191 0.98 0.20 -2.22
CA LEU A 191 2.27 0.65 -2.76
C LEU A 191 2.70 2.03 -2.24
N ASP A 192 1.76 2.96 -2.06
CA ASP A 192 2.02 4.31 -1.58
C ASP A 192 2.48 4.38 -0.12
N HIS A 193 2.44 3.27 0.63
CA HIS A 193 3.13 3.19 1.92
C HIS A 193 4.65 3.16 1.77
N PHE A 194 5.14 2.61 0.64
CA PHE A 194 6.55 2.40 0.36
C PHE A 194 7.14 3.46 -0.58
N ILE A 195 6.48 3.69 -1.72
CA ILE A 195 6.93 4.60 -2.78
C ILE A 195 5.74 5.28 -3.45
N SER A 196 5.91 6.49 -3.99
CA SER A 196 4.86 7.18 -4.74
C SER A 196 4.56 6.50 -6.09
N PRO A 197 3.33 6.00 -6.32
CA PRO A 197 2.91 5.53 -7.64
C PRO A 197 2.94 6.65 -8.68
N THR A 198 2.56 7.88 -8.29
CA THR A 198 2.64 9.07 -9.15
C THR A 198 4.07 9.30 -9.68
N ARG A 199 5.09 9.26 -8.81
CA ARG A 199 6.49 9.46 -9.23
C ARG A 199 6.96 8.35 -10.17
N LEU A 200 6.61 7.09 -9.87
CA LEU A 200 6.98 5.96 -10.72
C LEU A 200 6.32 6.05 -12.09
N ARG A 201 5.02 6.39 -12.18
CA ARG A 201 4.33 6.58 -13.47
C ARG A 201 4.95 7.73 -14.28
N LYS A 202 5.27 8.85 -13.63
CA LYS A 202 5.92 10.01 -14.30
C LYS A 202 7.31 9.69 -14.86
N SER A 203 8.00 8.67 -14.34
CA SER A 203 9.26 8.21 -14.92
C SER A 203 9.09 7.50 -16.28
N GLY A 204 7.86 7.14 -16.65
CA GLY A 204 7.54 6.35 -17.84
C GLY A 204 7.68 4.84 -17.62
N PHE A 205 7.95 4.38 -16.39
CA PHE A 205 7.96 2.97 -16.06
C PHE A 205 6.54 2.39 -16.10
N LYS A 206 6.36 1.27 -16.80
CA LYS A 206 5.06 0.59 -16.90
C LYS A 206 4.90 -0.41 -15.76
N PHE A 207 3.86 -0.22 -14.96
CA PHE A 207 3.50 -1.15 -13.90
C PHE A 207 1.99 -1.13 -13.63
N THR A 208 1.50 -2.23 -13.07
CA THR A 208 0.11 -2.43 -12.66
C THR A 208 0.07 -3.32 -11.41
N PRO A 209 -0.97 -3.29 -10.56
CA PRO A 209 -1.15 -4.30 -9.53
C PRO A 209 -1.33 -5.69 -10.16
N LEU A 210 -0.70 -6.73 -9.61
CA LEU A 210 -0.90 -8.10 -10.09
C LEU A 210 -2.38 -8.52 -10.03
N ALA A 211 -3.10 -8.06 -9.01
CA ALA A 211 -4.52 -8.33 -8.82
C ALA A 211 -5.42 -7.72 -9.92
N SER A 212 -4.92 -6.72 -10.66
CA SER A 212 -5.68 -6.11 -11.77
C SER A 212 -5.65 -6.96 -13.05
N LEU A 213 -4.79 -7.99 -13.11
CA LEU A 213 -4.76 -8.93 -14.23
C LEU A 213 -5.93 -9.93 -14.11
N SER A 214 -6.45 -10.34 -15.27
CA SER A 214 -7.51 -11.35 -15.36
C SER A 214 -7.11 -12.63 -14.62
N SER A 215 -8.10 -13.38 -14.11
CA SER A 215 -7.85 -14.69 -13.49
C SER A 215 -7.13 -15.64 -14.45
N ALA A 216 -7.50 -15.62 -15.74
CA ALA A 216 -6.86 -16.39 -16.79
C ALA A 216 -5.37 -16.08 -16.93
N ASN A 217 -5.00 -14.79 -17.02
CA ASN A 217 -3.59 -14.37 -17.11
C ASN A 217 -2.79 -14.87 -15.90
N ARG A 218 -3.40 -14.86 -14.71
CA ARG A 218 -2.76 -15.32 -13.48
C ARG A 218 -2.65 -16.85 -13.40
N SER A 219 -3.66 -17.59 -13.85
CA SER A 219 -3.64 -19.07 -13.83
C SER A 219 -2.72 -19.68 -14.89
N GLU A 220 -2.49 -18.98 -16.00
CA GLU A 220 -1.62 -19.42 -17.10
C GLU A 220 -0.18 -18.90 -16.97
N ALA A 221 0.17 -18.32 -15.82
CA ALA A 221 1.50 -17.77 -15.59
C ALA A 221 2.58 -18.85 -15.72
N VAL A 222 3.62 -18.58 -16.52
CA VAL A 222 4.79 -19.45 -16.60
C VAL A 222 5.72 -19.10 -15.44
N THR A 223 5.93 -20.06 -14.53
CA THR A 223 6.82 -19.88 -13.39
C THR A 223 8.23 -20.30 -13.76
N ILE A 224 9.21 -19.45 -13.42
CA ILE A 224 10.63 -19.69 -13.64
C ILE A 224 11.34 -19.46 -12.32
N GLU A 225 12.05 -20.48 -11.85
CA GLU A 225 12.78 -20.45 -10.59
C GLU A 225 14.30 -20.38 -10.80
N GLY A 226 15.05 -20.04 -9.75
CA GLY A 226 16.51 -20.17 -9.74
C GLY A 226 17.28 -18.90 -10.07
N PHE A 227 16.63 -17.73 -10.09
CA PHE A 227 17.28 -16.42 -10.29
C PHE A 227 17.47 -15.64 -8.98
N THR A 228 18.00 -16.30 -7.95
CA THR A 228 18.29 -15.69 -6.65
C THR A 228 19.77 -15.36 -6.47
N GLY A 229 20.04 -14.29 -5.71
CA GLY A 229 21.39 -13.92 -5.29
C GLY A 229 22.28 -13.33 -6.40
N VAL A 230 23.51 -12.95 -6.00
CA VAL A 230 24.44 -12.15 -6.83
C VAL A 230 24.96 -12.86 -8.08
N ASN A 231 24.81 -14.19 -8.14
CA ASN A 231 25.25 -15.01 -9.28
C ASN A 231 24.22 -15.02 -10.42
N ALA A 232 22.96 -14.65 -10.14
CA ALA A 232 21.95 -14.41 -11.17
C ALA A 232 22.10 -12.98 -11.69
N THR A 233 22.20 -12.80 -13.00
CA THR A 233 22.25 -11.48 -13.64
C THR A 233 20.97 -11.23 -14.44
N VAL A 234 20.59 -9.97 -14.60
CA VAL A 234 19.44 -9.61 -15.44
C VAL A 234 19.62 -10.02 -16.90
N ASP A 235 20.86 -10.02 -17.41
CA ASP A 235 21.18 -10.50 -18.75
C ASP A 235 21.01 -12.03 -18.85
N ALA A 236 21.32 -12.79 -17.79
CA ALA A 236 21.10 -14.23 -17.76
C ALA A 236 19.61 -14.58 -17.70
N VAL A 237 18.80 -13.79 -16.98
CA VAL A 237 17.34 -13.92 -17.00
C VAL A 237 16.81 -13.68 -18.42
N ASP A 238 17.24 -12.60 -19.07
CA ASP A 238 16.83 -12.29 -20.45
C ASP A 238 17.22 -13.40 -21.44
N ALA A 239 18.46 -13.89 -21.37
CA ALA A 239 18.92 -14.98 -22.21
C ALA A 239 18.11 -16.27 -22.01
N PHE A 240 17.82 -16.63 -20.76
CA PHE A 240 17.01 -17.82 -20.45
C PHE A 240 15.57 -17.68 -20.96
N VAL A 241 14.92 -16.55 -20.67
CA VAL A 241 13.54 -16.31 -21.12
C VAL A 241 13.46 -16.32 -22.64
N SER A 242 14.40 -15.63 -23.31
CA SER A 242 14.47 -15.55 -24.77
C SER A 242 14.70 -16.91 -25.44
N ALA A 243 15.47 -17.81 -24.81
CA ALA A 243 15.73 -19.16 -25.31
C ALA A 243 14.61 -20.17 -25.01
N SER A 244 13.63 -19.80 -24.17
CA SER A 244 12.57 -20.70 -23.70
C SER A 244 11.21 -20.37 -24.33
N SER A 245 10.23 -21.26 -24.13
CA SER A 245 8.83 -20.99 -24.46
C SER A 245 8.22 -19.85 -23.64
N ALA A 246 8.84 -19.47 -22.51
CA ALA A 246 8.36 -18.38 -21.66
C ALA A 246 8.44 -17.00 -22.35
N SER A 247 9.28 -16.84 -23.37
CA SER A 247 9.32 -15.63 -24.21
C SER A 247 7.96 -15.22 -24.77
N ARG A 248 7.06 -16.19 -25.00
CA ARG A 248 5.69 -16.00 -25.51
C ARG A 248 4.62 -15.98 -24.43
N ALA A 249 4.98 -16.16 -23.16
CA ALA A 249 4.00 -16.14 -22.08
C ALA A 249 3.46 -14.73 -21.88
N THR A 250 2.16 -14.60 -21.65
CA THR A 250 1.53 -13.32 -21.27
C THR A 250 2.02 -12.84 -19.91
N LEU A 251 2.15 -13.76 -18.94
CA LEU A 251 2.67 -13.47 -17.61
C LEU A 251 3.78 -14.46 -17.26
N ILE A 252 4.93 -13.93 -16.84
CA ILE A 252 6.02 -14.70 -16.26
C ILE A 252 6.05 -14.43 -14.75
N ASN A 253 6.12 -15.48 -13.93
CA ASN A 253 6.40 -15.40 -12.50
C ASN A 253 7.82 -15.88 -12.23
N LEU A 254 8.74 -15.02 -11.77
CA LEU A 254 10.14 -15.38 -11.59
C LEU A 254 10.49 -16.01 -10.22
N GLY A 255 9.49 -16.41 -9.44
CA GLY A 255 9.74 -16.91 -8.09
C GLY A 255 10.49 -15.86 -7.26
N ASP A 256 11.47 -16.30 -6.47
CA ASP A 256 12.33 -15.40 -5.70
C ASP A 256 13.40 -14.74 -6.60
N ILE A 257 13.43 -13.40 -6.59
CA ILE A 257 14.38 -12.58 -7.37
C ILE A 257 15.33 -11.76 -6.48
N ARG A 258 15.33 -12.01 -5.17
CA ARG A 258 16.09 -11.19 -4.21
C ARG A 258 17.59 -11.26 -4.49
N GLY A 259 18.19 -10.08 -4.60
CA GLY A 259 19.65 -9.95 -4.70
C GLY A 259 20.20 -10.20 -6.10
N ILE A 260 19.35 -10.23 -7.13
CA ILE A 260 19.79 -10.34 -8.51
C ILE A 260 20.77 -9.20 -8.86
N ASN A 261 21.79 -9.53 -9.67
CA ASN A 261 22.71 -8.54 -10.18
C ASN A 261 22.03 -7.72 -11.29
N THR A 262 21.69 -6.47 -10.97
CA THR A 262 21.02 -5.51 -11.86
C THR A 262 21.99 -4.77 -12.79
N THR A 263 23.17 -5.34 -13.05
CA THR A 263 24.12 -4.80 -14.03
C THR A 263 23.72 -5.28 -15.42
N PHE A 264 23.47 -4.33 -16.31
CA PHE A 264 23.15 -4.61 -17.71
C PHE A 264 24.40 -4.48 -18.59
N SER A 265 24.60 -5.44 -19.48
CA SER A 265 25.57 -5.34 -20.57
C SER A 265 25.18 -4.25 -21.58
N SER A 266 23.88 -4.07 -21.81
CA SER A 266 23.35 -3.01 -22.68
C SER A 266 23.37 -1.63 -22.01
N GLN A 267 24.08 -0.68 -22.62
CA GLN A 267 24.13 0.71 -22.13
C GLN A 267 22.76 1.39 -22.14
N ASN A 268 21.91 1.09 -23.14
CA ASN A 268 20.57 1.66 -23.24
C ASN A 268 19.67 1.14 -22.10
N LEU A 269 19.64 -0.18 -21.89
CA LEU A 269 18.84 -0.77 -20.81
C LEU A 269 19.32 -0.28 -19.44
N ARG A 270 20.64 -0.18 -19.24
CA ARG A 270 21.22 0.42 -18.03
C ARG A 270 20.74 1.85 -17.80
N ALA A 271 20.71 2.69 -18.84
CA ALA A 271 20.26 4.07 -18.73
C ALA A 271 18.77 4.15 -18.38
N ARG A 272 17.92 3.32 -19.01
CA ARG A 272 16.48 3.23 -18.71
C ARG A 272 16.24 2.77 -17.26
N PHE A 273 16.89 1.68 -16.85
CA PHE A 273 16.84 1.16 -15.49
C PHE A 273 17.22 2.25 -14.46
N ASN A 274 18.36 2.92 -14.67
CA ASN A 274 18.82 3.99 -13.78
C ASN A 274 17.84 5.18 -13.72
N ALA A 275 17.12 5.48 -14.80
CA ALA A 275 16.09 6.52 -14.80
C ALA A 275 14.86 6.11 -13.97
N TYR A 276 14.41 4.86 -14.09
CA TYR A 276 13.27 4.35 -13.32
C TYR A 276 13.59 4.20 -11.84
N VAL A 277 14.80 3.73 -11.49
CA VAL A 277 15.22 3.57 -10.09
C VAL A 277 15.34 4.91 -9.36
N LYS A 278 15.57 6.02 -10.06
CA LYS A 278 15.51 7.35 -9.44
C LYS A 278 14.11 7.72 -8.96
N ALA A 279 13.06 7.06 -9.45
CA ALA A 279 11.67 7.30 -9.06
C ALA A 279 11.23 6.48 -7.84
N ILE A 280 11.95 5.41 -7.47
CA ILE A 280 11.69 4.61 -6.26
C ILE A 280 12.23 5.29 -5.00
N VAL A 281 11.81 6.53 -4.77
CA VAL A 281 12.19 7.27 -3.57
C VAL A 281 11.31 6.78 -2.41
N PRO A 282 11.93 6.33 -1.30
CA PRO A 282 11.19 5.92 -0.11
C PRO A 282 10.23 7.01 0.35
N GLU A 283 8.99 6.65 0.64
CA GLU A 283 8.09 7.55 1.33
C GLU A 283 8.50 7.69 2.80
N MET A 284 8.40 8.90 3.34
CA MET A 284 8.69 9.12 4.75
C MET A 284 7.63 8.42 5.59
N TRP A 285 8.05 7.58 6.53
CA TRP A 285 7.16 6.79 7.39
C TRP A 285 6.58 7.62 8.55
N CYS A 286 7.34 8.62 8.96
CA CYS A 286 7.05 9.50 10.06
C CYS A 286 6.91 10.92 9.54
N SER A 287 5.81 11.60 9.89
CA SER A 287 5.52 12.95 9.40
C SER A 287 6.08 14.05 10.30
N GLU A 288 6.20 15.25 9.73
CA GLU A 288 6.73 16.49 10.34
C GLU A 288 5.99 16.92 11.63
N CYS A 289 4.75 16.47 11.81
CA CYS A 289 3.84 16.97 12.83
C CYS A 289 3.76 16.14 14.13
N HIS A 290 4.59 15.10 14.32
CA HIS A 290 4.61 14.41 15.62
C HIS A 290 5.25 15.31 16.69
N PRO A 291 4.59 15.59 17.85
CA PRO A 291 5.05 16.58 18.83
C PRO A 291 6.46 16.34 19.38
N GLN A 292 6.92 15.10 19.36
CA GLN A 292 8.25 14.71 19.84
C GLN A 292 9.25 14.45 18.70
N GLY A 293 8.81 14.46 17.43
CA GLY A 293 9.60 13.96 16.30
C GLY A 293 9.88 12.45 16.38
N CYS A 294 9.88 11.75 15.25
CA CYS A 294 10.01 10.28 15.29
C CYS A 294 11.37 9.76 15.77
N ALA A 295 12.43 10.57 15.70
CA ALA A 295 13.73 10.18 16.23
C ALA A 295 13.71 9.92 17.76
N ASN A 296 12.73 10.50 18.47
CA ASN A 296 12.59 10.31 19.92
C ASN A 296 11.65 9.16 20.30
N LEU A 297 10.94 8.56 19.32
CA LEU A 297 10.00 7.46 19.54
C LEU A 297 10.54 6.10 19.11
N ILE A 298 11.52 6.09 18.20
CA ILE A 298 12.11 4.90 17.63
C ILE A 298 13.53 4.77 18.18
N ASP A 299 13.88 3.60 18.69
CA ASP A 299 15.22 3.37 19.23
C ASP A 299 16.31 3.53 18.15
N ALA A 300 17.52 3.91 18.59
CA ALA A 300 18.62 4.22 17.69
C ALA A 300 19.03 3.04 16.79
N GLU A 301 18.90 1.81 17.27
CA GLU A 301 19.23 0.61 16.48
C GLU A 301 18.19 0.38 15.37
N THR A 302 16.91 0.58 15.66
CA THR A 302 15.85 0.55 14.65
C THR A 302 16.01 1.68 13.62
N LEU A 303 16.38 2.90 14.04
CA LEU A 303 16.70 4.01 13.12
C LEU A 303 17.93 3.70 12.24
N ALA A 304 18.94 3.02 12.80
CA ALA A 304 20.17 2.65 12.08
C ALA A 304 19.94 1.69 10.91
N LEU A 305 18.76 1.08 10.79
CA LEU A 305 18.36 0.29 9.61
C LEU A 305 18.27 1.16 8.32
N GLY A 306 18.22 2.49 8.46
CA GLY A 306 18.66 3.45 7.43
C GLY A 306 17.70 3.68 6.26
N ARG A 307 16.40 3.43 6.46
CA ARG A 307 15.38 3.56 5.39
C ARG A 307 14.11 4.29 5.78
N VAL A 308 13.93 4.64 7.05
CA VAL A 308 13.00 5.70 7.45
C VAL A 308 13.78 6.99 7.44
N LEU A 309 13.38 7.93 6.57
CA LEU A 309 13.74 9.33 6.78
C LEU A 309 12.78 9.83 7.86
N PRO A 310 13.23 10.02 9.13
CA PRO A 310 12.47 10.87 10.02
C PRO A 310 12.37 12.21 9.32
N THR A 311 11.16 12.73 9.20
CA THR A 311 10.94 14.05 8.61
C THR A 311 11.82 15.11 9.23
N ARG A 312 12.01 16.19 8.46
CA ARG A 312 12.56 17.47 8.96
C ARG A 312 11.99 17.76 10.34
N GLN A 313 12.84 18.29 11.23
CA GLN A 313 12.44 18.90 12.50
C GLN A 313 11.62 20.19 12.25
N THR A 314 10.59 20.14 11.42
CA THR A 314 9.75 21.28 11.09
C THR A 314 8.45 21.17 11.87
N PHE A 315 8.41 21.83 13.02
CA PHE A 315 7.16 22.31 13.61
C PHE A 315 6.62 23.44 12.72
N ASP A 316 6.13 23.12 11.52
CA ASP A 316 5.42 24.11 10.71
C ASP A 316 4.04 24.37 11.33
N LYS A 317 3.63 25.64 11.36
CA LYS A 317 2.41 26.15 12.01
C LYS A 317 1.08 25.64 11.41
N PHE A 318 1.14 24.63 10.54
CA PHE A 318 0.00 23.97 9.91
C PHE A 318 -0.15 22.50 10.33
N CYS A 319 0.62 22.07 11.34
CA CYS A 319 0.10 21.20 12.38
C CYS A 319 -0.68 22.09 13.37
#